data_AF-A0A1U6GLS1-F1
#
_entry.id   AF-A0A1U6GLS1-F1
#
_cell.length_a   1.000
_cell.length_b   1.000
_cell.length_c   1.000
_cell.angle_alpha   90.00
_cell.angle_beta   90.00
_cell.angle_gamma   90.00
#
_symmetry.space_group_name_H-M   'P 1'
#
loop_
_entity.id
_entity.type
_entity.pdbx_description
1 polymer ?
#
loop_
_entity_poly.entity_id
_entity_poly.type
_entity_poly.pdbx_seq_one_letter_code
_entity_poly.pdbx_strand_id
1 'polypeptide(L)'
;MSKLKDSRTVEQTQWLKMRDDAKAGKTNSAIRFNNSALTVDGQLCIGMTHNIKLRRYSCTYLQTDGVRDFGGACSWGIEGGSLDGLSDLNLKTIQNGVRTI
;
A
#
# COMPACT_ATOMS: atom_id res chain seq x y z
N MET A 1 26.44 -7.92 -20.65
CA MET A 1 25.01 -8.08 -20.36
C MET A 1 24.70 -7.25 -19.12
N SER A 2 24.03 -6.11 -19.31
CA SER A 2 23.65 -5.22 -18.20
C SER A 2 22.65 -5.96 -17.31
N LYS A 3 23.04 -6.27 -16.07
CA LYS A 3 22.09 -6.67 -15.03
C LYS A 3 21.25 -5.44 -14.74
N LEU A 4 20.06 -5.36 -15.31
CA LEU A 4 19.01 -4.47 -14.84
C LEU A 4 18.81 -4.80 -13.36
N LYS A 5 19.46 -4.01 -12.49
CA LYS A 5 19.22 -4.01 -11.06
C LYS A 5 17.72 -3.78 -10.93
N ASP A 6 17.05 -4.73 -10.30
CA ASP A 6 15.65 -4.59 -9.94
C ASP A 6 15.47 -3.24 -9.25
N SER A 7 14.86 -2.27 -9.93
CA SER A 7 14.70 -0.89 -9.43
C SER A 7 13.61 -0.79 -8.36
N ARG A 8 13.29 -1.93 -7.72
CA ARG A 8 12.20 -2.08 -6.79
C ARG A 8 12.68 -1.76 -5.39
N THR A 9 11.89 -0.97 -4.65
CA THR A 9 12.10 -0.76 -3.21
C THR A 9 11.91 -2.08 -2.44
N VAL A 10 12.41 -2.12 -1.20
CA VAL A 10 12.19 -3.27 -0.30
C VAL A 10 10.68 -3.48 -0.09
N GLU A 11 9.94 -2.40 0.07
CA GLU A 11 8.49 -2.33 0.22
C GLU A 11 7.74 -2.90 -0.99
N GLN A 12 8.14 -2.53 -2.20
CA GLN A 12 7.56 -3.07 -3.43
C GLN A 12 7.79 -4.58 -3.52
N THR A 13 8.97 -5.05 -3.14
CA THR A 13 9.29 -6.48 -3.10
C THR A 13 8.44 -7.21 -2.05
N GLN A 14 8.26 -6.62 -0.88
CA GLN A 14 7.40 -7.15 0.18
C GLN A 14 5.94 -7.24 -0.28
N TRP A 15 5.42 -6.19 -0.93
CA TRP A 15 4.06 -6.17 -1.47
C TRP A 15 3.84 -7.27 -2.51
N LEU A 16 4.78 -7.43 -3.45
CA LEU A 16 4.73 -8.50 -4.46
C LEU A 16 4.76 -9.88 -3.82
N LYS A 17 5.60 -10.08 -2.80
CA LYS A 17 5.64 -11.35 -2.06
C LYS A 17 4.30 -11.64 -1.40
N MET A 18 3.66 -10.64 -0.77
CA MET A 18 2.33 -10.80 -0.16
C MET A 18 1.27 -11.17 -1.19
N ARG A 19 1.31 -10.53 -2.38
CA ARG A 19 0.44 -10.87 -3.51
C ARG A 19 0.60 -12.32 -3.94
N ASP A 20 1.83 -12.77 -4.12
CA ASP A 20 2.12 -14.11 -4.64
C ASP A 20 1.79 -15.18 -3.59
N ASP A 21 2.07 -14.91 -2.31
CA ASP A 21 1.63 -15.75 -1.19
C ASP A 21 0.08 -15.83 -1.10
N ALA A 22 -0.62 -14.71 -1.34
CA ALA A 22 -2.08 -14.67 -1.37
C ALA A 22 -2.65 -15.52 -2.51
N LYS A 23 -2.06 -15.44 -3.71
CA LYS A 23 -2.41 -16.30 -4.86
C LYS A 23 -2.15 -17.78 -4.60
N ALA A 24 -1.15 -18.09 -3.78
CA ALA A 24 -0.85 -19.45 -3.34
C ALA A 24 -1.77 -19.95 -2.19
N GLY A 25 -2.79 -19.18 -1.80
CA GLY A 25 -3.76 -19.59 -0.78
C GLY A 25 -3.31 -19.41 0.67
N LYS A 26 -2.23 -18.66 0.93
CA LYS A 26 -1.78 -18.39 2.31
C LYS A 26 -2.67 -17.31 2.95
N THR A 27 -3.65 -17.74 3.74
CA THR A 27 -4.69 -16.86 4.34
C THR A 27 -4.14 -15.62 5.02
N ASN A 28 -3.11 -15.75 5.86
CA ASN A 28 -2.51 -14.61 6.57
C ASN A 28 -1.89 -13.59 5.62
N SER A 29 -1.25 -14.04 4.54
CA SER A 29 -0.71 -13.15 3.52
C SER A 29 -1.81 -12.50 2.68
N ALA A 30 -2.89 -13.22 2.39
CA ALA A 30 -4.06 -12.67 1.70
C ALA A 30 -4.73 -11.54 2.49
N ILE A 31 -4.91 -11.72 3.80
CA ILE A 31 -5.45 -10.67 4.68
C ILE A 31 -4.56 -9.42 4.66
N ARG A 32 -3.24 -9.60 4.79
CA ARG A 32 -2.28 -8.49 4.76
C ARG A 32 -2.27 -7.78 3.40
N PHE A 33 -2.24 -8.56 2.32
CA PHE A 33 -2.26 -8.05 0.96
C PHE A 33 -3.50 -7.20 0.67
N ASN A 34 -4.69 -7.72 1.03
CA ASN A 34 -5.97 -7.03 0.84
C ASN A 34 -6.08 -5.70 1.61
N ASN A 35 -5.34 -5.56 2.71
CA ASN A 35 -5.29 -4.35 3.52
C ASN A 35 -4.02 -3.53 3.28
N SER A 36 -3.36 -3.70 2.13
CA SER A 36 -2.12 -2.99 1.78
C SER A 36 -2.18 -2.38 0.39
N ALA A 37 -1.40 -1.32 0.18
CA ALA A 37 -1.21 -0.67 -1.11
C ALA A 37 0.20 -0.05 -1.17
N LEU A 38 0.57 0.50 -2.30
CA LEU A 38 1.82 1.24 -2.47
C LEU A 38 1.53 2.70 -2.81
N THR A 39 2.43 3.60 -2.40
CA THR A 39 2.54 4.92 -3.01
C THR A 39 3.23 4.83 -4.37
N VAL A 40 3.19 5.91 -5.15
CA VAL A 40 3.91 6.02 -6.43
C VAL A 40 5.43 5.91 -6.20
N ASP A 41 5.95 6.46 -5.10
CA ASP A 41 7.36 6.33 -4.72
C ASP A 41 7.72 4.96 -4.14
N GLY A 42 6.75 4.05 -4.04
CA GLY A 42 6.99 2.66 -3.64
C GLY A 42 7.06 2.44 -2.13
N GLN A 43 6.52 3.35 -1.32
CA GLN A 43 6.30 3.13 0.11
C GLN A 43 5.11 2.19 0.31
N LEU A 44 5.13 1.39 1.37
CA LEU A 44 4.07 0.41 1.66
C LEU A 44 3.05 0.98 2.64
N CYS A 45 1.83 1.18 2.17
CA CYS A 45 0.68 1.58 2.98
C CYS A 45 0.04 0.33 3.60
N ILE A 46 -0.13 0.30 4.93
CA ILE A 46 -0.66 -0.88 5.64
C ILE A 46 -1.88 -0.49 6.48
N GLY A 47 -2.89 -1.36 6.49
CA GLY A 47 -4.17 -1.10 7.15
C GLY A 47 -5.04 -0.13 6.33
N MET A 48 -5.05 -0.32 5.00
CA MET A 48 -5.83 0.49 4.08
C MET A 48 -7.32 0.47 4.44
N THR A 49 -7.94 1.65 4.38
CA THR A 49 -9.36 1.87 4.57
C THR A 49 -9.88 2.84 3.51
N HIS A 50 -11.02 2.54 2.92
CA HIS A 50 -11.78 3.43 2.05
C HIS A 50 -12.97 3.99 2.83
N ASN A 51 -12.98 5.31 3.06
CA ASN A 51 -14.11 5.99 3.68
C ASN A 51 -15.02 6.57 2.59
N ILE A 52 -16.20 5.98 2.42
CA ILE A 52 -17.13 6.37 1.34
C ILE A 52 -17.65 7.79 1.57
N LYS A 53 -17.98 8.13 2.83
CA LYS A 53 -18.58 9.42 3.19
C LYS A 53 -17.63 10.58 2.95
N LEU A 54 -16.36 10.40 3.29
CA LEU A 54 -15.30 11.40 3.11
C LEU A 54 -14.60 11.29 1.76
N ARG A 55 -14.98 10.32 0.91
CA ARG A 55 -14.41 10.05 -0.42
C ARG A 55 -12.87 10.00 -0.42
N ARG A 56 -12.30 9.27 0.54
CA ARG A 56 -10.85 9.20 0.73
C ARG A 56 -10.38 7.79 1.10
N TYR A 57 -9.14 7.50 0.71
CA TYR A 57 -8.38 6.39 1.25
C TYR A 57 -7.53 6.86 2.44
N SER A 58 -7.24 5.96 3.36
CA SER A 58 -6.27 6.17 4.43
C SER A 58 -5.61 4.86 4.81
N CYS A 59 -4.44 4.92 5.46
CA CYS A 59 -3.81 3.74 6.05
C CYS A 59 -3.50 3.95 7.54
N THR A 60 -3.20 2.86 8.25
CA THR A 60 -2.82 2.93 9.67
C THR A 60 -1.38 3.39 9.84
N TYR A 61 -0.49 3.01 8.93
CA TYR A 61 0.91 3.44 8.92
C TYR A 61 1.53 3.22 7.55
N LEU A 62 2.57 4.00 7.27
CA LEU A 62 3.46 3.79 6.14
C LEU A 62 4.68 2.98 6.59
N GLN A 63 5.21 2.17 5.68
CA GLN A 63 6.53 1.57 5.83
C GLN A 63 7.44 2.07 4.71
N THR A 64 8.63 2.54 5.08
CA THR A 64 9.70 2.96 4.16
C THR A 64 11.02 2.44 4.71
N ASP A 65 11.85 1.83 3.87
CA ASP A 65 13.13 1.23 4.26
C ASP A 65 13.01 0.26 5.47
N GLY A 66 11.90 -0.48 5.53
CA GLY A 66 11.59 -1.42 6.62
C GLY A 66 11.11 -0.77 7.93
N VAL A 67 11.12 0.55 8.04
CA VAL A 67 10.67 1.28 9.24
C VAL A 67 9.20 1.65 9.11
N ARG A 68 8.41 1.37 10.15
CA ARG A 68 6.99 1.74 10.20
C ARG A 68 6.81 3.09 10.89
N ASP A 69 6.17 4.01 10.20
CA ASP A 69 5.76 5.30 10.73
C ASP A 69 4.27 5.28 11.09
N PHE A 70 3.99 5.30 12.40
CA PHE A 70 2.65 5.34 12.97
C PHE A 70 2.18 6.77 13.33
N GLY A 71 3.06 7.77 13.20
CA GLY A 71 2.81 9.14 13.65
C GLY A 71 2.19 10.03 12.58
N GLY A 72 2.36 9.69 11.29
CA GLY A 72 1.82 10.46 10.17
C GLY A 72 0.35 10.15 9.90
N ALA A 73 -0.49 11.20 9.81
CA ALA A 73 -1.74 11.07 9.07
C ALA A 73 -1.40 10.66 7.63
N CYS A 74 -2.08 9.63 7.13
CA CYS A 74 -1.87 9.08 5.79
C CYS A 74 -3.21 8.99 5.08
N SER A 75 -3.46 9.90 4.15
CA SER A 75 -4.76 10.09 3.54
C SER A 75 -4.65 10.60 2.10
N TRP A 76 -5.48 10.02 1.24
CA TRP A 76 -5.51 10.32 -0.18
C TRP A 76 -6.95 10.51 -0.62
N GLY A 77 -7.19 11.42 -1.55
CA GLY A 77 -8.47 11.50 -2.24
C GLY A 77 -8.79 10.21 -3.01
N ILE A 78 -10.03 10.07 -3.47
CA ILE A 78 -10.43 8.89 -4.26
C ILE A 78 -9.63 8.73 -5.57
N GLU A 79 -9.12 9.84 -6.11
CA GLU A 79 -8.26 9.89 -7.30
C GLU A 79 -6.78 9.57 -6.97
N GLY A 80 -6.46 9.26 -5.71
CA GLY A 80 -5.12 8.87 -5.27
C GLY A 80 -4.20 10.03 -4.88
N GLY A 81 -4.62 11.28 -5.09
CA GLY A 81 -3.85 12.46 -4.69
C GLY A 81 -3.70 12.58 -3.18
N SER A 82 -2.48 12.81 -2.71
CA SER A 82 -2.15 12.99 -1.29
C SER A 82 -2.82 14.23 -0.68
N LEU A 83 -3.31 14.10 0.55
CA LEU A 83 -3.96 15.20 1.30
C LEU A 83 -3.06 15.77 2.41
N ASP A 84 -1.95 15.12 2.70
CA ASP A 84 -1.04 15.40 3.83
C ASP A 84 0.41 15.61 3.39
N GLY A 85 0.65 15.74 2.07
CA GLY A 85 1.97 16.03 1.51
C GLY A 85 2.87 14.79 1.36
N LEU A 86 2.34 13.59 1.62
CA LEU A 86 2.97 12.33 1.27
C LEU A 86 2.96 12.08 -0.25
N SER A 87 3.67 11.05 -0.70
CA SER A 87 3.59 10.56 -2.08
C SER A 87 2.16 10.12 -2.44
N ASP A 88 1.75 10.31 -3.70
CA ASP A 88 0.43 9.89 -4.18
C ASP A 88 0.23 8.39 -4.07
N LEU A 89 -1.02 7.97 -3.87
CA LEU A 89 -1.40 6.57 -3.77
C LEU A 89 -1.44 5.93 -5.16
N ASN A 90 -0.76 4.81 -5.34
CA ASN A 90 -0.86 4.03 -6.56
C ASN A 90 -2.15 3.22 -6.56
N LEU A 91 -3.23 3.78 -7.12
CA LEU A 91 -4.56 3.16 -7.15
C LEU A 91 -4.56 1.74 -7.77
N LYS A 92 -3.62 1.43 -8.67
CA LYS A 92 -3.51 0.08 -9.27
C LYS A 92 -3.12 -1.00 -8.25
N THR A 93 -2.63 -0.60 -7.08
CA THR A 93 -2.22 -1.49 -5.99
C THR A 93 -3.27 -1.59 -4.88
N ILE A 94 -4.37 -0.85 -4.99
CA ILE A 94 -5.51 -0.96 -4.09
C ILE A 94 -6.27 -2.24 -4.41
N GLN A 95 -6.55 -3.02 -3.36
CA GLN A 95 -7.29 -4.26 -3.50
C GLN A 95 -8.79 -4.00 -3.37
N ASN A 96 -9.60 -4.72 -4.14
CA ASN A 96 -11.07 -4.69 -3.99
C ASN A 96 -11.51 -5.10 -2.57
N GLY A 97 -10.68 -5.86 -1.85
CA GLY A 97 -10.91 -6.29 -0.46
C GLY A 97 -10.49 -5.28 0.60
N VAL A 98 -10.13 -4.05 0.24
CA VAL A 98 -9.82 -2.98 1.21
C VAL A 98 -11.04 -2.72 2.10
N ARG A 99 -10.79 -2.59 3.41
CA ARG A 99 -11.83 -2.26 4.38
C ARG A 99 -12.57 -1.00 3.94
N THR A 100 -13.89 -1.06 3.91
CA THR A 100 -14.74 0.07 3.54
C THR A 100 -15.58 0.50 4.75
N ILE A 101 -15.65 1.80 5.03
CA ILE A 101 -16.38 2.41 6.17
C ILE A 101 -17.21 3.63 5.75
#